data_AF-A0A7S0ZNC1-F1
#
_entry.id   AF-A0A7S0ZNC1-F1
#
_cell.length_a   1.000
_cell.length_b   1.000
_cell.length_c   1.000
_cell.angle_alpha   90.00
_cell.angle_beta   90.00
_cell.angle_gamma   90.00
#
_symmetry.space_group_name_H-M   'P 1'
#
loop_
_entity.id
_entity.type
_entity.pdbx_description
1 polymer ?
#
loop_
_entity_poly.entity_id
_entity_poly.type
_entity_poly.pdbx_seq_one_letter_code
_entity_poly.pdbx_strand_id
1 'polypeptide(L)'
;IEQGHVETARDLNKLCRELCNLFALLRPRELKSELRRSPKCGAVFLCDCLYLVHVLTLTPYAHSSRLPREHHHLSVFVDFVPRLRHLGVNHFRVMMKLQQEEVVALLQPCSFDPVTMAQDRTFLVAEKALGASMAQVKRVVQELSAALPEQLLRESTGQLLGVVCRSLLGKLFQVEHIAPAHLGGVCTLFTSARGLGQQVLLVAHIVTEEHRVPCATVACDDGTRWNALTLVSEMLGAGLLDFVERRFVLAQVLSKEEALKLMRFSGISNTERANEILRVG
;
A
#
# COMPACT_ATOMS: atom_id res chain seq x y z
N ILE A 1 18.82 -37.61 37.99
CA ILE A 1 19.17 -36.97 36.69
C ILE A 1 17.91 -36.34 36.07
N GLU A 2 16.80 -37.07 35.96
CA GLU A 2 15.55 -36.56 35.37
C GLU A 2 14.93 -35.36 36.12
N GLN A 3 14.93 -35.33 37.46
CA GLN A 3 14.41 -34.19 38.24
C GLN A 3 15.16 -32.87 37.98
N GLY A 4 16.49 -32.92 37.84
CA GLY A 4 17.31 -31.73 37.55
C GLY A 4 17.05 -31.15 36.15
N HIS A 5 16.71 -32.00 35.18
CA HIS A 5 16.32 -31.54 33.84
C HIS A 5 14.97 -30.81 33.83
N VAL A 6 14.01 -31.27 34.65
CA VAL A 6 12.70 -30.63 34.78
C VAL A 6 12.80 -29.29 35.49
N GLU A 7 13.59 -29.18 36.56
CA GLU A 7 13.85 -27.91 37.26
C GLU A 7 14.50 -26.89 36.32
N THR A 8 15.54 -27.31 35.59
CA THR A 8 16.21 -26.46 34.59
C THR A 8 15.22 -26.01 33.51
N ALA A 9 14.35 -26.90 33.01
CA ALA A 9 13.34 -26.56 32.01
C ALA A 9 12.32 -25.54 32.55
N ARG A 10 11.93 -25.64 33.82
CA ARG A 10 11.04 -24.68 34.48
C ARG A 10 11.68 -23.31 34.59
N ASP A 11 12.96 -23.24 34.95
CA ASP A 11 13.68 -21.98 35.07
C ASP A 11 13.93 -21.33 33.71
N LEU A 12 14.28 -22.12 32.69
CA LEU A 12 14.36 -21.65 31.30
C LEU A 12 13.02 -21.15 30.77
N ASN A 13 11.92 -21.85 31.06
CA ASN A 13 10.58 -21.39 30.67
C ASN A 13 10.27 -20.01 31.27
N LYS A 14 10.50 -19.83 32.57
CA LYS A 14 10.31 -18.53 33.26
C LYS A 14 11.18 -17.45 32.63
N LEU A 15 12.47 -17.72 32.43
CA LEU A 15 13.39 -16.76 31.82
C LEU A 15 12.94 -16.35 30.41
N CYS A 16 12.57 -17.30 29.55
CA CYS A 16 12.06 -17.01 28.21
C CYS A 16 10.80 -16.13 28.25
N ARG A 17 9.87 -16.40 29.18
CA ARG A 17 8.66 -15.58 29.38
C ARG A 17 9.03 -14.15 29.79
N GLU A 18 9.94 -13.99 30.73
CA GLU A 18 10.41 -12.66 31.18
C GLU A 18 11.13 -11.89 30.07
N LEU A 19 11.97 -12.55 29.28
CA LEU A 19 12.62 -11.92 28.12
C LEU A 19 11.60 -11.44 27.07
N CYS A 20 10.55 -12.24 26.81
CA CYS A 20 9.46 -11.83 25.91
C CYS A 20 8.67 -10.63 26.47
N ASN A 21 8.39 -10.62 27.78
CA ASN A 21 7.75 -9.49 28.44
C ASN A 21 8.60 -8.23 28.38
N LEU A 22 9.90 -8.35 28.67
CA LEU A 22 10.85 -7.25 28.62
C LEU A 22 10.93 -6.66 27.21
N PHE A 23 11.05 -7.51 26.19
CA PHE A 23 11.00 -7.06 24.79
C PHE A 23 9.71 -6.29 24.49
N ALA A 24 8.56 -6.86 24.86
CA ALA A 24 7.25 -6.27 24.56
C ALA A 24 7.00 -4.95 25.30
N LEU A 25 7.67 -4.71 26.44
CA LEU A 25 7.51 -3.50 27.24
C LEU A 25 8.56 -2.43 26.90
N LEU A 26 9.83 -2.83 26.84
CA LEU A 26 10.96 -1.90 26.72
C LEU A 26 11.07 -1.37 25.29
N ARG A 27 11.06 -2.25 24.29
CA ARG A 27 11.38 -1.86 22.92
C ARG A 27 10.38 -0.85 22.33
N PRO A 28 9.06 -0.99 22.51
CA PRO A 28 8.11 0.02 22.08
C PRO A 28 8.21 1.35 22.83
N ARG A 29 8.70 1.33 24.08
CA ARG A 29 8.87 2.55 24.90
C ARG A 29 10.08 3.35 24.44
N GLU A 30 11.22 2.68 24.30
CA GLU A 30 12.47 3.34 23.87
C GLU A 30 12.37 3.89 22.45
N LEU A 31 11.75 3.12 21.54
CA LEU A 31 11.66 3.50 20.12
C LEU A 31 10.33 4.19 19.76
N LYS A 32 9.58 4.71 20.74
CA LYS A 32 8.20 5.18 20.54
C LYS A 32 8.04 6.19 19.39
N SER A 33 8.94 7.15 19.28
CA SER A 33 8.93 8.19 18.24
C SER A 33 9.34 7.62 16.88
N GLU A 34 10.40 6.83 16.85
CA GLU A 34 10.95 6.21 15.63
C GLU A 34 9.99 5.19 15.04
N LEU A 35 9.38 4.34 15.86
CA LEU A 35 8.38 3.37 15.42
C LEU A 35 7.18 4.01 14.73
N ARG A 36 6.89 5.28 15.04
CA ARG A 36 5.79 6.02 14.39
C ARG A 36 6.22 6.71 13.11
N ARG A 37 7.47 7.21 13.03
CA ARG A 37 7.93 8.09 11.95
C ARG A 37 8.84 7.43 10.94
N SER A 38 9.61 6.42 11.32
CA SER A 38 10.56 5.72 10.45
C SER A 38 9.92 4.43 9.92
N PRO A 39 9.62 4.35 8.61
CA PRO A 39 9.21 3.12 7.95
C PRO A 39 10.17 1.95 8.23
N LYS A 40 11.48 2.18 8.12
CA LYS A 40 12.50 1.15 8.41
C LYS A 40 12.39 0.62 9.84
N CYS A 41 12.30 1.51 10.85
CA CYS A 41 12.20 1.10 12.24
C CYS A 41 10.90 0.31 12.50
N GLY A 42 9.77 0.77 11.96
CA GLY A 42 8.49 0.07 12.04
C GLY A 42 8.51 -1.31 11.38
N ALA A 43 9.16 -1.44 10.22
CA ALA A 43 9.32 -2.71 9.51
C ALA A 43 10.19 -3.71 10.28
N VAL A 44 11.36 -3.27 10.77
CA VAL A 44 12.25 -4.10 11.59
C VAL A 44 11.52 -4.59 12.84
N PHE A 45 10.79 -3.71 13.53
CA PHE A 45 10.05 -4.08 14.73
C PHE A 45 8.93 -5.10 14.44
N LEU A 46 8.20 -4.95 13.33
CA LEU A 46 7.23 -5.96 12.90
C LEU A 46 7.93 -7.31 12.66
N CYS A 47 9.05 -7.31 11.94
CA CYS A 47 9.82 -8.53 11.67
C CYS A 47 10.35 -9.18 12.95
N ASP A 48 10.85 -8.39 13.91
CA ASP A 48 11.30 -8.89 15.22
C ASP A 48 10.14 -9.57 15.97
N CYS A 49 8.96 -8.95 16.00
CA CYS A 49 7.76 -9.54 16.61
C CYS A 49 7.36 -10.85 15.91
N LEU A 50 7.36 -10.89 14.58
CA LEU A 50 6.99 -12.08 13.82
C LEU A 50 8.03 -13.20 13.95
N TYR A 51 9.31 -12.85 14.03
CA TYR A 51 10.40 -13.78 14.28
C TYR A 51 10.26 -14.43 15.66
N LEU A 52 10.02 -13.64 16.71
CA LEU A 52 9.76 -14.18 18.05
C LEU A 52 8.53 -15.09 18.06
N VAL A 53 7.45 -14.70 17.38
CA VAL A 53 6.27 -15.57 17.22
C VAL A 53 6.64 -16.90 16.57
N HIS A 54 7.45 -16.88 15.52
CA HIS A 54 7.89 -18.09 14.82
C HIS A 54 8.71 -19.00 15.74
N VAL A 55 9.73 -18.45 16.42
CA VAL A 55 10.57 -19.20 17.37
C VAL A 55 9.72 -19.82 18.49
N LEU A 56 8.84 -19.04 19.11
CA LEU A 56 7.97 -19.51 20.20
C LEU A 56 6.98 -20.59 19.74
N THR A 57 6.55 -20.54 18.47
CA THR A 57 5.67 -21.56 17.88
C THR A 57 6.42 -22.87 17.61
N LEU A 58 7.70 -22.80 17.22
CA LEU A 58 8.52 -23.98 16.93
C LEU A 58 9.15 -24.63 18.16
N THR A 59 9.31 -23.87 19.25
CA THR A 59 9.96 -24.31 20.49
C THR A 59 9.40 -25.65 21.03
N PRO A 60 8.07 -25.89 21.06
CA PRO A 60 7.52 -27.18 21.46
C PRO A 60 8.02 -28.34 20.59
N TYR A 61 8.07 -28.16 19.28
CA TYR A 61 8.48 -29.23 18.35
C TYR A 61 9.95 -29.59 18.51
N ALA A 62 10.81 -28.60 18.78
CA ALA A 62 12.25 -28.80 18.94
C ALA A 62 12.63 -29.43 20.29
N HIS A 63 11.85 -29.18 21.35
CA HIS A 63 12.29 -29.47 22.72
C HIS A 63 11.34 -30.36 23.54
N SER A 64 10.08 -30.56 23.14
CA SER A 64 9.14 -31.35 23.96
C SER A 64 9.56 -32.80 24.10
N SER A 65 10.16 -33.40 23.07
CA SER A 65 10.65 -34.79 23.11
C SER A 65 11.78 -35.02 24.12
N ARG A 66 12.42 -33.95 24.61
CA ARG A 66 13.47 -33.99 25.64
C ARG A 66 12.91 -33.90 27.06
N LEU A 67 11.60 -33.71 27.21
CA LEU A 67 10.90 -33.61 28.48
C LEU A 67 9.98 -34.82 28.66
N PRO A 68 9.76 -35.28 29.91
CA PRO A 68 8.68 -36.21 30.20
C PRO A 68 7.33 -35.66 29.75
N ARG A 69 6.41 -36.53 29.33
CA ARG A 69 5.11 -36.13 28.74
C ARG A 69 4.31 -35.15 29.59
N GLU A 70 4.32 -35.35 30.91
CA GLU A 70 3.63 -34.49 31.88
C GLU A 70 4.21 -33.06 31.96
N HIS A 71 5.45 -32.86 31.50
CA HIS A 71 6.17 -31.59 31.50
C HIS A 71 6.26 -30.91 30.13
N HIS A 72 5.63 -31.45 29.08
CA HIS A 72 5.62 -30.83 27.75
C HIS A 72 5.08 -29.39 27.75
N HIS A 73 4.19 -29.03 28.68
CA HIS A 73 3.68 -27.67 28.81
C HIS A 73 4.79 -26.62 29.06
N LEU A 74 5.95 -27.02 29.59
CA LEU A 74 7.10 -26.14 29.83
C LEU A 74 7.82 -25.70 28.54
N SER A 75 7.52 -26.31 27.39
CA SER A 75 8.08 -25.89 26.09
C SER A 75 7.12 -25.00 25.30
N VAL A 76 5.92 -24.72 25.82
CA VAL A 76 4.83 -24.06 25.10
C VAL A 76 4.68 -22.59 25.50
N PHE A 77 4.55 -21.73 24.49
CA PHE A 77 4.45 -20.26 24.63
C PHE A 77 3.33 -19.67 23.77
N VAL A 78 2.27 -20.45 23.52
CA VAL A 78 1.14 -20.06 22.64
C VAL A 78 0.41 -18.80 23.12
N ASP A 79 0.49 -18.49 24.42
CA ASP A 79 -0.06 -17.28 25.02
C ASP A 79 0.63 -15.99 24.55
N PHE A 80 1.93 -16.08 24.21
CA PHE A 80 2.69 -14.93 23.70
C PHE A 80 2.48 -14.66 22.21
N VAL A 81 2.11 -15.69 21.44
CA VAL A 81 1.95 -15.60 19.98
C VAL A 81 0.97 -14.49 19.56
N PRO A 82 -0.30 -14.46 20.03
CA PRO A 82 -1.23 -13.41 19.63
C PRO A 82 -0.78 -12.02 20.14
N ARG A 83 -0.20 -11.96 21.35
CA ARG A 83 0.25 -10.70 21.96
C ARG A 83 1.38 -10.05 21.16
N LEU A 84 2.42 -10.81 20.80
CA LEU A 84 3.55 -10.31 20.03
C LEU A 84 3.16 -9.96 18.59
N ARG A 85 2.32 -10.79 17.96
CA ARG A 85 1.79 -10.48 16.63
C ARG A 85 1.00 -9.17 16.63
N HIS A 86 0.08 -9.01 17.59
CA HIS A 86 -0.72 -7.80 17.70
C HIS A 86 0.14 -6.57 18.00
N LEU A 87 1.17 -6.72 18.84
CA LEU A 87 2.11 -5.64 19.14
C LEU A 87 2.81 -5.13 17.88
N GLY A 88 3.45 -6.00 17.10
CA GLY A 88 4.14 -5.62 15.86
C GLY A 88 3.18 -5.00 14.83
N VAL A 89 2.04 -5.65 14.59
CA VAL A 89 1.04 -5.20 13.60
C VAL A 89 0.46 -3.83 13.96
N ASN A 90 0.16 -3.57 15.24
CA ASN A 90 -0.41 -2.30 15.66
C ASN A 90 0.56 -1.14 15.44
N HIS A 91 1.83 -1.30 15.82
CA HIS A 91 2.83 -0.26 15.62
C HIS A 91 3.07 -0.01 14.14
N PHE A 92 3.19 -1.08 13.34
CA PHE A 92 3.34 -0.97 11.90
C PHE A 92 2.14 -0.26 11.25
N ARG A 93 0.91 -0.61 11.66
CA ARG A 93 -0.32 0.04 11.17
C ARG A 93 -0.36 1.53 11.50
N VAL A 94 0.00 1.92 12.72
CA VAL A 94 0.05 3.33 13.12
C VAL A 94 1.06 4.10 12.27
N MET A 95 2.24 3.54 12.06
CA MET A 95 3.26 4.12 11.18
C MET A 95 2.74 4.27 9.75
N MET A 96 2.19 3.20 9.16
CA MET A 96 1.62 3.23 7.80
C MET A 96 0.54 4.29 7.65
N LYS A 97 -0.34 4.44 8.66
CA LYS A 97 -1.38 5.47 8.64
C LYS A 97 -0.78 6.88 8.60
N LEU A 98 0.26 7.14 9.41
CA LEU A 98 0.94 8.45 9.40
C LEU A 98 1.61 8.73 8.05
N GLN A 99 2.23 7.72 7.42
CA GLN A 99 2.80 7.87 6.08
C GLN A 99 1.73 8.16 5.03
N GLN A 100 0.56 7.51 5.12
CA GLN A 100 -0.58 7.79 4.24
C GLN A 100 -1.11 9.22 4.44
N GLU A 101 -1.24 9.68 5.68
CA GLU A 101 -1.67 11.05 6.00
C GLU A 101 -0.68 12.09 5.44
N GLU A 102 0.63 11.85 5.54
CA GLU A 102 1.67 12.71 4.97
C GLU A 102 1.59 12.77 3.43
N VAL A 103 1.40 11.63 2.77
CA VAL A 103 1.20 11.55 1.31
C VAL A 103 -0.04 12.34 0.89
N VAL A 104 -1.16 12.21 1.61
CA VAL A 104 -2.38 12.99 1.36
C VAL A 104 -2.11 14.48 1.53
N ALA A 105 -1.40 14.88 2.59
CA ALA A 105 -1.09 16.28 2.87
C ALA A 105 -0.24 16.91 1.75
N LEU A 106 0.77 16.18 1.25
CA LEU A 106 1.60 16.62 0.12
C LEU A 106 0.80 16.76 -1.17
N LEU A 107 -0.24 15.93 -1.36
CA LEU A 107 -1.08 15.93 -2.55
C LEU A 107 -2.27 16.91 -2.45
N GLN A 108 -2.54 17.50 -1.29
CA GLN A 108 -3.61 18.50 -1.10
C GLN A 108 -3.59 19.61 -2.15
N PRO A 109 -2.44 20.25 -2.48
CA PRO A 109 -2.38 21.36 -3.43
C PRO A 109 -2.67 20.97 -4.89
N CYS A 110 -2.66 19.67 -5.21
CA CYS A 110 -3.00 19.19 -6.55
C CYS A 110 -4.52 19.38 -6.78
N SER A 111 -4.92 20.28 -7.67
CA SER A 111 -6.33 20.53 -8.01
C SER A 111 -6.54 20.42 -9.51
N PHE A 112 -7.74 19.99 -9.92
CA PHE A 112 -8.16 19.92 -11.32
C PHE A 112 -9.31 20.90 -11.62
N ASP A 113 -9.60 21.84 -10.71
CA ASP A 113 -10.71 22.77 -10.86
C ASP A 113 -10.48 23.68 -12.10
N PRO A 114 -11.43 23.69 -13.06
CA PRO A 114 -11.34 24.42 -14.31
C PRO A 114 -11.16 25.94 -14.13
N VAL A 115 -11.62 26.54 -13.03
CA VAL A 115 -11.44 27.98 -12.77
C VAL A 115 -9.97 28.31 -12.45
N THR A 116 -9.29 27.39 -11.77
CA THR A 116 -7.89 27.57 -11.33
C THR A 116 -6.84 27.03 -12.30
N MET A 117 -7.17 26.01 -13.09
CA MET A 117 -6.25 25.38 -14.07
C MET A 117 -5.94 26.26 -15.29
N ALA A 118 -6.67 27.36 -15.49
CA ALA A 118 -6.39 28.33 -16.55
C ALA A 118 -5.10 29.13 -16.37
N GLN A 119 -4.43 29.00 -15.22
CA GLN A 119 -3.16 29.65 -14.92
C GLN A 119 -2.04 28.60 -14.95
N ASP A 120 -1.00 28.83 -15.77
CA ASP A 120 0.21 27.98 -15.83
C ASP A 120 0.81 27.72 -14.43
N ARG A 121 0.66 28.68 -13.54
CA ARG A 121 1.10 28.59 -12.14
C ARG A 121 0.41 27.46 -11.38
N THR A 122 -0.87 27.21 -11.62
CA THR A 122 -1.64 26.17 -10.92
C THR A 122 -1.25 24.77 -11.39
N PHE A 123 -0.97 24.60 -12.68
CA PHE A 123 -0.42 23.35 -13.22
C PHE A 123 0.91 23.00 -12.56
N LEU A 124 1.83 23.98 -12.47
CA LEU A 124 3.13 23.80 -11.81
C LEU A 124 3.00 23.42 -10.33
N VAL A 125 2.02 24.00 -9.62
CA VAL A 125 1.74 23.65 -8.22
C VAL A 125 1.23 22.20 -8.12
N ALA A 126 0.33 21.79 -9.01
CA ALA A 126 -0.20 20.43 -9.04
C ALA A 126 0.87 19.39 -9.39
N GLU A 127 1.71 19.68 -10.39
CA GLU A 127 2.83 18.82 -10.78
C GLU A 127 3.84 18.66 -9.65
N LYS A 128 4.21 19.77 -8.99
CA LYS A 128 5.12 19.74 -7.83
C LYS A 128 4.53 18.94 -6.67
N ALA A 129 3.24 19.10 -6.39
CA ALA A 129 2.54 18.36 -5.33
C ALA A 129 2.52 16.85 -5.63
N LEU A 130 2.18 16.48 -6.87
CA LEU A 130 2.24 15.09 -7.34
C LEU A 130 3.65 14.51 -7.20
N GLY A 131 4.67 15.22 -7.70
CA GLY A 131 6.07 14.81 -7.59
C GLY A 131 6.51 14.62 -6.14
N ALA A 132 6.17 15.54 -5.24
CA ALA A 132 6.47 15.44 -3.82
C ALA A 132 5.78 14.23 -3.16
N SER A 133 4.49 14.00 -3.46
CA SER A 133 3.75 12.84 -2.92
C SER A 133 4.33 11.51 -3.41
N MET A 134 4.69 11.39 -4.69
CA MET A 134 5.27 10.18 -5.24
C MET A 134 6.70 9.94 -4.73
N ALA A 135 7.48 11.00 -4.54
CA ALA A 135 8.80 10.93 -3.92
C ALA A 135 8.72 10.46 -2.46
N GLN A 136 7.71 10.91 -1.70
CA GLN A 136 7.42 10.39 -0.36
C GLN A 136 7.13 8.89 -0.40
N VAL A 137 6.19 8.46 -1.27
CA VAL A 137 5.85 7.03 -1.41
C VAL A 137 7.09 6.22 -1.77
N LYS A 138 7.88 6.67 -2.75
CA LYS A 138 9.12 5.99 -3.18
C LYS A 138 10.10 5.82 -2.02
N ARG A 139 10.35 6.88 -1.25
CA ARG A 139 11.25 6.83 -0.09
C ARG A 139 10.77 5.83 0.96
N VAL A 140 9.48 5.88 1.31
CA VAL A 140 8.90 4.96 2.29
C VAL A 140 9.07 3.52 1.84
N VAL A 141 8.77 3.22 0.57
CA VAL A 141 8.93 1.87 0.01
C VAL A 141 10.39 1.41 0.01
N GLN A 142 11.36 2.29 -0.30
CA GLN A 142 12.79 1.99 -0.19
C GLN A 142 13.21 1.63 1.23
N GLU A 143 12.69 2.35 2.23
CA GLU A 143 12.99 2.07 3.63
C GLU A 143 12.35 0.76 4.11
N LEU A 144 11.15 0.45 3.63
CA LEU A 144 10.45 -0.80 3.94
C LEU A 144 11.11 -2.02 3.30
N SER A 145 11.63 -1.91 2.08
CA SER A 145 12.24 -3.02 1.35
C SER A 145 13.51 -3.54 2.02
N ALA A 146 14.16 -2.72 2.86
CA ALA A 146 15.33 -3.12 3.62
C ALA A 146 15.03 -4.14 4.74
N ALA A 147 13.77 -4.33 5.13
CA ALA A 147 13.40 -5.18 6.27
C ALA A 147 12.17 -6.06 6.04
N LEU A 148 11.22 -5.67 5.19
CA LEU A 148 9.99 -6.44 4.98
C LEU A 148 10.20 -7.63 4.03
N PRO A 149 9.55 -8.76 4.30
CA PRO A 149 9.36 -9.81 3.30
C PRO A 149 8.62 -9.29 2.07
N GLU A 150 8.91 -9.88 0.92
CA GLU A 150 8.42 -9.43 -0.38
C GLU A 150 6.90 -9.23 -0.40
N GLN A 151 6.12 -10.21 0.04
CA GLN A 151 4.65 -10.11 0.05
C GLN A 151 4.14 -8.90 0.85
N LEU A 152 4.66 -8.68 2.07
CA LEU A 152 4.24 -7.54 2.91
C LEU A 152 4.69 -6.21 2.31
N LEU A 153 5.84 -6.18 1.63
CA LEU A 153 6.28 -5.01 0.89
C LEU A 153 5.32 -4.70 -0.26
N ARG A 154 4.85 -5.71 -1.00
CA ARG A 154 3.88 -5.52 -2.10
C ARG A 154 2.57 -4.94 -1.58
N GLU A 155 2.03 -5.51 -0.51
CA GLU A 155 0.79 -5.04 0.12
C GLU A 155 0.93 -3.60 0.64
N SER A 156 2.02 -3.29 1.34
CA SER A 156 2.29 -1.95 1.88
C SER A 156 2.46 -0.91 0.76
N THR A 157 3.15 -1.28 -0.31
CA THR A 157 3.32 -0.43 -1.50
C THR A 157 1.99 -0.16 -2.18
N GLY A 158 1.16 -1.20 -2.34
CA GLY A 158 -0.19 -1.08 -2.89
C GLY A 158 -1.06 -0.10 -2.10
N GLN A 159 -1.01 -0.16 -0.77
CA GLN A 159 -1.75 0.76 0.10
C GLN A 159 -1.29 2.23 -0.06
N LEU A 160 0.02 2.48 -0.08
CA LEU A 160 0.57 3.83 -0.23
C LEU A 160 0.27 4.43 -1.61
N LEU A 161 0.48 3.64 -2.66
CA LEU A 161 0.19 4.08 -4.02
C LEU A 161 -1.33 4.24 -4.24
N GLY A 162 -2.13 3.35 -3.64
CA GLY A 162 -3.58 3.42 -3.63
C GLY A 162 -4.12 4.73 -3.10
N VAL A 163 -3.50 5.30 -2.05
CA VAL A 163 -3.86 6.63 -1.52
C VAL A 163 -3.71 7.72 -2.59
N VAL A 164 -2.60 7.73 -3.32
CA VAL A 164 -2.35 8.70 -4.40
C VAL A 164 -3.37 8.51 -5.52
N CYS A 165 -3.59 7.27 -5.97
CA CYS A 165 -4.56 6.94 -7.01
C CYS A 165 -5.98 7.37 -6.63
N ARG A 166 -6.44 7.02 -5.42
CA ARG A 166 -7.77 7.40 -4.92
C ARG A 166 -7.94 8.92 -4.88
N SER A 167 -6.92 9.64 -4.42
CA SER A 167 -6.98 11.10 -4.36
C SER A 167 -7.01 11.72 -5.76
N LEU A 168 -6.18 11.27 -6.70
CA LEU A 168 -6.15 11.82 -8.06
C LEU A 168 -7.44 11.51 -8.81
N LEU A 169 -7.87 10.26 -8.81
CA LEU A 169 -9.12 9.85 -9.45
C LEU A 169 -10.34 10.52 -8.80
N GLY A 170 -10.37 10.62 -7.47
CA GLY A 170 -11.43 11.30 -6.74
C GLY A 170 -11.52 12.77 -7.13
N LYS A 171 -10.38 13.49 -7.19
CA LYS A 171 -10.35 14.88 -7.63
C LYS A 171 -10.75 15.04 -9.10
N LEU A 172 -10.29 14.15 -9.98
CA LEU A 172 -10.64 14.17 -11.40
C LEU A 172 -12.16 13.99 -11.60
N PHE A 173 -12.75 12.97 -10.97
CA PHE A 173 -14.17 12.67 -11.15
C PHE A 173 -15.10 13.61 -10.36
N GLN A 174 -14.58 14.44 -9.46
CA GLN A 174 -15.33 15.56 -8.87
C GLN A 174 -15.52 16.73 -9.86
N VAL A 175 -14.66 16.86 -10.87
CA VAL A 175 -14.81 17.91 -11.89
C VAL A 175 -15.97 17.57 -12.82
N GLU A 176 -16.86 18.54 -13.05
CA GLU A 176 -18.01 18.35 -13.96
C GLU A 176 -17.61 18.50 -15.43
N HIS A 177 -16.73 19.45 -15.72
CA HIS A 177 -16.30 19.78 -17.08
C HIS A 177 -14.82 20.21 -17.09
N ILE A 178 -14.06 19.65 -18.01
CA ILE A 178 -12.66 20.05 -18.28
C ILE A 178 -12.67 20.81 -19.60
N ALA A 179 -12.29 22.09 -19.57
CA ALA A 179 -12.17 22.85 -20.80
C ALA A 179 -11.09 22.24 -21.71
N PRO A 180 -11.25 22.25 -23.05
CA PRO A 180 -10.27 21.69 -23.97
C PRO A 180 -8.85 22.25 -23.77
N ALA A 181 -8.74 23.53 -23.38
CA ALA A 181 -7.47 24.19 -23.07
C ALA A 181 -6.74 23.60 -21.85
N HIS A 182 -7.45 22.95 -20.92
CA HIS A 182 -6.88 22.37 -19.69
C HIS A 182 -6.70 20.85 -19.78
N LEU A 183 -7.35 20.19 -20.75
CA LEU A 183 -7.27 18.74 -20.94
C LEU A 183 -5.84 18.27 -21.12
N GLY A 184 -5.02 18.97 -21.91
CA GLY A 184 -3.61 18.63 -22.12
C GLY A 184 -2.77 18.63 -20.82
N GLY A 185 -3.03 19.58 -19.92
CA GLY A 185 -2.39 19.62 -18.60
C GLY A 185 -2.81 18.44 -17.73
N VAL A 186 -4.09 18.12 -17.69
CA VAL A 186 -4.60 16.96 -16.94
C VAL A 186 -4.02 15.65 -17.50
N CYS A 187 -3.99 15.46 -18.83
CA CYS A 187 -3.35 14.30 -19.46
C CYS A 187 -1.88 14.19 -19.02
N THR A 188 -1.13 15.29 -19.09
CA THR A 188 0.29 15.32 -18.69
C THR A 188 0.48 14.93 -17.22
N LEU A 189 -0.35 15.45 -16.30
CA LEU A 189 -0.30 15.07 -14.89
C LEU A 189 -0.57 13.58 -14.66
N PHE A 190 -1.56 13.00 -15.36
CA PHE A 190 -1.87 11.58 -15.25
C PHE A 190 -0.78 10.69 -15.87
N THR A 191 -0.19 11.11 -16.99
CA THR A 191 0.99 10.44 -17.57
C THR A 191 2.18 10.49 -16.61
N SER A 192 2.46 11.65 -16.00
CA SER A 192 3.49 11.81 -14.97
C SER A 192 3.21 10.96 -13.74
N ALA A 193 1.96 10.91 -13.26
CA ALA A 193 1.55 10.07 -12.13
C ALA A 193 1.81 8.58 -12.43
N ARG A 194 1.46 8.12 -13.63
CA ARG A 194 1.74 6.76 -14.07
C ARG A 194 3.24 6.47 -14.12
N GLY A 195 4.04 7.36 -14.73
CA GLY A 195 5.49 7.18 -14.82
C GLY A 195 6.16 7.12 -13.46
N LEU A 196 5.80 8.04 -12.55
CA LEU A 196 6.33 8.06 -11.18
C LEU A 196 5.89 6.84 -10.37
N GLY A 197 4.63 6.42 -10.50
CA GLY A 197 4.14 5.23 -9.81
C GLY A 197 4.79 3.94 -10.31
N GLN A 198 5.13 3.83 -11.60
CA GLN A 198 5.92 2.72 -12.12
C GLN A 198 7.31 2.64 -11.46
N GLN A 199 7.96 3.78 -11.23
CA GLN A 199 9.24 3.80 -10.51
C GLN A 199 9.10 3.31 -9.07
N VAL A 200 7.99 3.61 -8.39
CA VAL A 200 7.70 3.07 -7.05
C VAL A 200 7.56 1.55 -7.10
N LEU A 201 6.83 1.02 -8.08
CA LEU A 201 6.63 -0.42 -8.25
C LEU A 201 7.93 -1.16 -8.58
N LEU A 202 8.82 -0.55 -9.36
CA LEU A 202 10.16 -1.09 -9.65
C LEU A 202 11.01 -1.20 -8.37
N VAL A 203 10.99 -0.16 -7.53
CA VAL A 203 11.69 -0.16 -6.24
C VAL A 203 11.16 -1.26 -5.31
N ALA A 204 9.85 -1.52 -5.34
CA ALA A 204 9.24 -2.58 -4.55
C ALA A 204 9.50 -3.99 -5.11
N HIS A 205 10.24 -4.12 -6.22
CA HIS A 205 10.44 -5.37 -6.95
C HIS A 205 9.12 -6.04 -7.40
N ILE A 206 8.05 -5.26 -7.59
CA ILE A 206 6.73 -5.75 -7.99
C ILE A 206 6.63 -5.91 -9.52
N VAL A 207 7.38 -5.09 -10.25
CA VAL A 207 7.47 -5.11 -11.72
C VAL A 207 8.92 -5.40 -12.08
N THR A 208 9.17 -6.39 -12.94
CA THR A 208 10.50 -6.63 -13.54
C THR A 208 10.63 -5.81 -14.82
N GLU A 209 11.82 -5.28 -15.12
CA GLU A 209 12.06 -4.43 -16.31
C GLU A 209 11.63 -5.08 -17.64
N GLU A 210 11.56 -6.41 -17.68
CA GLU A 210 11.20 -7.19 -18.87
C GLU A 210 9.69 -7.33 -19.09
N HIS A 211 8.85 -7.13 -18.07
CA HIS A 211 7.40 -7.29 -18.16
C HIS A 211 6.68 -5.97 -17.85
N ARG A 212 6.28 -5.23 -18.89
CA ARG A 212 5.44 -4.02 -18.81
C ARG A 212 4.01 -4.26 -18.30
N VAL A 213 3.71 -5.46 -17.79
CA VAL A 213 2.42 -5.83 -17.21
C VAL A 213 2.63 -5.94 -15.71
N PRO A 214 1.83 -5.25 -14.87
CA PRO A 214 1.89 -5.45 -13.43
C PRO A 214 1.75 -6.94 -13.16
N CYS A 215 2.68 -7.54 -12.42
CA CYS A 215 2.48 -8.88 -11.89
C CYS A 215 1.08 -8.88 -11.25
N ALA A 216 0.23 -9.84 -11.62
CA ALA A 216 -1.22 -9.86 -11.35
C ALA A 216 -1.61 -9.92 -9.84
N THR A 217 -0.72 -9.49 -8.95
CA THR A 217 -0.82 -9.60 -7.50
C THR A 217 -0.27 -8.37 -6.78
N VAL A 218 -0.70 -7.16 -7.16
CA VAL A 218 -0.98 -6.15 -6.12
C VAL A 218 -2.31 -6.57 -5.48
N ALA A 219 -2.27 -7.67 -4.72
CA ALA A 219 -3.42 -8.32 -4.10
C ALA A 219 -3.87 -7.53 -2.87
N CYS A 220 -4.32 -6.31 -3.11
CA CYS A 220 -5.08 -5.47 -2.18
C CYS A 220 -6.18 -4.82 -3.03
N ASP A 221 -7.32 -4.48 -2.41
CA ASP A 221 -8.40 -3.72 -3.08
C ASP A 221 -7.87 -2.46 -3.82
N ASP A 222 -6.69 -1.97 -3.44
CA ASP A 222 -5.99 -0.81 -4.01
C ASP A 222 -5.26 -1.06 -5.33
N GLY A 223 -4.94 -2.32 -5.67
CA GLY A 223 -4.41 -2.69 -6.99
C GLY A 223 -5.41 -2.34 -8.12
N THR A 224 -6.71 -2.33 -7.80
CA THR A 224 -7.77 -1.91 -8.72
C THR A 224 -7.67 -0.43 -9.08
N ARG A 225 -7.30 0.44 -8.14
CA ARG A 225 -7.22 1.89 -8.37
C ARG A 225 -5.94 2.29 -9.09
N TRP A 226 -4.85 1.53 -8.97
CA TRP A 226 -3.69 1.70 -9.84
C TRP A 226 -4.02 1.36 -11.30
N ASN A 227 -4.75 0.26 -11.53
CA ASN A 227 -5.23 -0.10 -12.86
C ASN A 227 -6.19 0.97 -13.41
N ALA A 228 -7.06 1.52 -12.55
CA ALA A 228 -7.94 2.63 -12.91
C ALA A 228 -7.17 3.89 -13.32
N LEU A 229 -6.15 4.28 -12.54
CA LEU A 229 -5.31 5.43 -12.88
C LEU A 229 -4.56 5.20 -14.20
N THR A 230 -4.04 4.00 -14.41
CA THR A 230 -3.36 3.64 -15.67
C THR A 230 -4.32 3.73 -16.85
N LEU A 231 -5.52 3.14 -16.73
CA LEU A 231 -6.54 3.19 -17.76
C LEU A 231 -6.99 4.63 -18.04
N VAL A 232 -7.28 5.41 -17.01
CA VAL A 232 -7.65 6.83 -17.15
C VAL A 232 -6.53 7.63 -17.83
N SER A 233 -5.27 7.40 -17.48
CA SER A 233 -4.13 8.08 -18.12
C SER A 233 -4.00 7.78 -19.62
N GLU A 234 -4.47 6.61 -20.08
CA GLU A 234 -4.46 6.21 -21.49
C GLU A 234 -5.71 6.69 -22.23
N MET A 235 -6.84 6.77 -21.53
CA MET A 235 -8.15 7.09 -22.13
C MET A 235 -8.50 8.58 -22.12
N LEU A 236 -7.81 9.40 -21.31
CA LEU A 236 -7.99 10.85 -21.29
C LEU A 236 -7.59 11.46 -22.64
N GLY A 237 -8.56 12.01 -23.36
CA GLY A 237 -8.36 12.54 -24.72
C GLY A 237 -8.37 11.48 -25.83
N ALA A 238 -8.68 10.21 -25.51
CA ALA A 238 -8.81 9.14 -26.49
C ALA A 238 -10.11 9.26 -27.32
N GLY A 239 -10.10 8.70 -28.52
CA GLY A 239 -11.24 8.74 -29.43
C GLY A 239 -12.32 7.71 -29.10
N LEU A 240 -13.50 7.84 -29.72
CA LEU A 240 -14.64 6.93 -29.51
C LEU A 240 -14.29 5.46 -29.76
N LEU A 241 -13.44 5.17 -30.75
CA LEU A 241 -13.03 3.81 -31.11
C LEU A 241 -12.22 3.15 -29.97
N ASP A 242 -11.33 3.89 -29.33
CA ASP A 242 -10.52 3.39 -28.21
C ASP A 242 -11.40 2.94 -27.03
N PHE A 243 -12.49 3.68 -26.77
CA PHE A 243 -13.47 3.32 -25.74
C PHE A 243 -14.26 2.05 -26.08
N VAL A 244 -14.56 1.85 -27.36
CA VAL A 244 -15.25 0.61 -27.82
C VAL A 244 -14.34 -0.60 -27.65
N GLU A 245 -13.07 -0.48 -28.05
CA GLU A 245 -12.09 -1.56 -27.94
C GLU A 245 -11.82 -1.97 -26.49
N ARG A 246 -11.78 -0.99 -25.57
CA ARG A 246 -11.43 -1.20 -24.16
C ARG A 246 -12.64 -1.28 -23.22
N ARG A 247 -13.86 -1.40 -23.75
CA ARG A 247 -15.13 -1.39 -22.98
C ARG A 247 -15.17 -2.39 -21.83
N PHE A 248 -14.65 -3.60 -22.03
CA PHE A 248 -14.65 -4.66 -21.00
C PHE A 248 -13.73 -4.31 -19.84
N VAL A 249 -12.56 -3.74 -20.13
CA VAL A 249 -11.60 -3.31 -19.11
C VAL A 249 -12.13 -2.09 -18.35
N LEU A 250 -12.79 -1.16 -19.05
CA LEU A 250 -13.46 -0.01 -18.44
C LEU A 250 -14.54 -0.45 -17.43
N ALA A 251 -15.38 -1.42 -17.80
CA ALA A 251 -16.44 -1.93 -16.92
C ALA A 251 -15.90 -2.69 -15.68
N GLN A 252 -14.73 -3.32 -15.80
CA GLN A 252 -14.10 -4.03 -14.66
C GLN A 252 -13.42 -3.08 -13.67
N VAL A 253 -12.95 -1.93 -14.13
CA VAL A 253 -12.01 -1.09 -13.37
C VAL A 253 -12.64 0.23 -12.89
N LEU A 254 -13.63 0.75 -13.60
CA LEU A 254 -14.32 2.01 -13.28
C LEU A 254 -15.81 1.77 -13.03
N SER A 255 -16.41 2.61 -12.20
CA SER A 255 -17.87 2.65 -12.11
C SER A 255 -18.47 3.17 -13.42
N LYS A 256 -19.74 2.84 -13.68
CA LYS A 256 -20.46 3.36 -14.85
C LYS A 256 -20.43 4.90 -14.92
N GLU A 257 -20.55 5.57 -13.78
CA GLU A 257 -20.51 7.03 -13.70
C GLU A 257 -19.11 7.59 -14.01
N GLU A 258 -18.06 6.96 -13.47
CA GLU A 258 -16.66 7.31 -13.75
C GLU A 258 -16.35 7.15 -15.25
N ALA A 259 -16.78 6.03 -15.86
CA ALA A 259 -16.59 5.77 -17.28
C ALA A 259 -17.32 6.78 -18.19
N LEU A 260 -18.56 7.15 -17.85
CA LEU A 260 -19.32 8.17 -18.58
C LEU A 260 -18.67 9.56 -18.46
N LYS A 261 -18.17 9.93 -17.28
CA LYS A 261 -17.44 11.19 -17.09
C LYS A 261 -16.15 11.22 -17.91
N LEU A 262 -15.40 10.12 -17.93
CA LEU A 262 -14.19 9.99 -18.74
C LEU A 262 -14.46 10.18 -20.24
N MET A 263 -15.54 9.57 -20.76
CA MET A 263 -15.97 9.77 -22.15
C MET A 263 -16.33 11.23 -22.45
N ARG A 264 -17.00 11.91 -21.51
CA ARG A 264 -17.33 13.35 -21.64
C ARG A 264 -16.08 14.23 -21.69
N PHE A 265 -15.06 13.95 -20.87
CA PHE A 265 -13.80 14.68 -20.90
C PHE A 265 -13.07 14.55 -22.24
N SER A 266 -13.23 13.40 -22.92
CA SER A 266 -12.70 13.17 -24.27
C SER A 266 -13.60 13.73 -25.40
N GLY A 267 -14.63 14.51 -25.08
CA GLY A 267 -15.52 15.15 -26.06
C GLY A 267 -16.66 14.28 -26.59
N ILE A 268 -16.88 13.09 -26.02
CA ILE A 268 -17.99 12.20 -26.38
C ILE A 268 -19.23 12.63 -25.59
N SER A 269 -19.94 13.62 -26.10
CA SER A 269 -21.10 14.24 -25.44
C SER A 269 -22.43 13.51 -25.67
N ASN A 270 -22.50 12.59 -26.64
CA ASN A 270 -23.71 11.81 -26.89
C ASN A 270 -23.89 10.71 -25.82
N THR A 271 -24.75 10.98 -24.84
CA THR A 271 -25.06 10.11 -23.72
C THR A 271 -25.70 8.79 -24.12
N GLU A 272 -26.41 8.72 -25.25
CA GLU A 272 -27.04 7.49 -25.73
C GLU A 272 -25.98 6.52 -26.28
N ARG A 273 -25.10 7.01 -27.15
CA ARG A 273 -23.95 6.24 -27.66
C ARG A 273 -23.00 5.81 -26.55
N ALA A 274 -22.73 6.67 -25.58
CA ALA A 274 -21.89 6.34 -24.44
C ALA A 274 -22.52 5.23 -23.57
N ASN A 275 -23.84 5.26 -23.38
CA ASN A 275 -24.55 4.20 -22.68
C ASN A 275 -24.63 2.88 -23.47
N GLU A 276 -24.73 2.93 -24.80
CA GLU A 276 -24.68 1.73 -25.65
C GLU A 276 -23.33 1.00 -25.55
N ILE A 277 -22.22 1.74 -25.53
CA ILE A 277 -20.87 1.19 -25.38
C ILE A 277 -20.72 0.45 -24.05
N LEU A 278 -21.36 0.95 -23.00
CA LEU A 278 -21.30 0.39 -21.64
C LEU A 278 -22.40 -0.65 -21.33
N ARG A 279 -23.35 -0.90 -22.25
CA ARG A 279 -24.52 -1.80 -22.03
C ARG A 279 -24.25 -3.29 -22.29
N VAL A 280 -23.10 -3.65 -22.86
CA VAL A 280 -22.78 -5.02 -23.32
C VAL A 280 -21.69 -5.68 -22.45
N GLY A 281 -21.47 -5.18 -21.23
CA GLY A 281 -20.51 -5.70 -20.26
C GLY A 281 -21.18 -6.31 -19.04
#